data_AF-A0A0S2JEQ5-F1
#
_entry.id   AF-A0A0S2JEQ5-F1
#
_cell.length_a   1.000
_cell.length_b   1.000
_cell.length_c   1.000
_cell.angle_alpha   90.00
_cell.angle_beta   90.00
_cell.angle_gamma   90.00
#
_symmetry.space_group_name_H-M   'P 1'
#
loop_
_entity.id
_entity.type
_entity.pdbx_description
1 polymer ?
#
loop_
_entity_poly.entity_id
_entity_poly.type
_entity_poly.pdbx_seq_one_letter_code
_entity_poly.pdbx_strand_id
1 'polypeptide(L)'
;MVQWYRKLYALIISFFSESKFVELEVKNAVLLHTEIGEDTIRNRHTQQFKEGLCIYRKDVYTSFIYVGLMVLLVISLGLFKGNLSLEYRFDIAKLSGFIGTFLASWATVIELGSGMKTRGGTSLVEVIRPMLFKCLFLPGVFLMLTGAVV
;
A
#
# COMPACT_ATOMS: atom_id res chain seq x y z
N MET A 1 -6.12 -17.92 15.42
CA MET A 1 -5.00 -17.96 14.45
C MET A 1 -5.43 -17.83 12.97
N VAL A 2 -6.60 -18.34 12.56
CA VAL A 2 -7.06 -18.35 11.14
C VAL A 2 -7.38 -16.96 10.55
N GLN A 3 -7.66 -15.96 11.38
CA GLN A 3 -8.15 -14.64 10.93
C GLN A 3 -7.08 -13.74 10.29
N TRP A 4 -5.80 -13.90 10.66
CA TRP A 4 -4.69 -13.07 10.14
C TRP A 4 -4.25 -13.48 8.74
N TYR A 5 -4.21 -14.79 8.46
CA TYR A 5 -3.89 -15.31 7.13
C TYR A 5 -4.91 -14.86 6.08
N ARG A 6 -6.21 -14.83 6.43
CA ARG A 6 -7.26 -14.31 5.54
C ARG A 6 -7.05 -12.85 5.19
N LYS A 7 -6.66 -12.00 6.14
CA LYS A 7 -6.38 -10.58 5.89
C LYS A 7 -5.15 -10.38 5.01
N LEU A 8 -4.11 -11.19 5.20
CA LEU A 8 -2.87 -11.12 4.41
C LEU A 8 -3.08 -11.64 2.98
N TYR A 9 -3.86 -12.72 2.82
CA TYR A 9 -4.28 -13.24 1.52
C TYR A 9 -5.17 -12.25 0.76
N ALA A 10 -6.11 -11.61 1.47
CA ALA A 10 -6.94 -10.55 0.94
C ALA A 10 -6.08 -9.35 0.46
N LEU A 11 -5.04 -8.97 1.20
CA LEU A 11 -4.10 -7.92 0.82
C LEU A 11 -3.32 -8.28 -0.46
N ILE A 12 -2.76 -9.49 -0.54
CA ILE A 12 -2.05 -9.98 -1.74
C ILE A 12 -2.99 -10.03 -2.96
N ILE A 13 -4.21 -10.52 -2.78
CA ILE A 13 -5.21 -10.61 -3.86
C ILE A 13 -5.71 -9.22 -4.29
N SER A 14 -5.90 -8.27 -3.38
CA SER A 14 -6.27 -6.89 -3.76
C SER A 14 -5.23 -6.24 -4.67
N PHE A 15 -3.96 -6.66 -4.54
CA PHE A 15 -2.87 -6.19 -5.38
C PHE A 15 -2.81 -6.94 -6.73
N PHE A 16 -3.07 -8.26 -6.76
CA PHE A 16 -2.88 -9.10 -7.95
C PHE A 16 -4.14 -9.47 -8.74
N SER A 17 -5.34 -9.52 -8.15
CA SER A 17 -6.56 -10.01 -8.81
C SER A 17 -7.83 -9.34 -8.28
N GLU A 18 -8.27 -8.32 -9.02
CA GLU A 18 -9.46 -7.52 -8.73
C GLU A 18 -10.75 -8.38 -8.69
N SER A 19 -10.86 -9.37 -9.58
CA SER A 19 -12.02 -10.27 -9.66
C SER A 19 -12.16 -11.17 -8.43
N LYS A 20 -11.07 -11.75 -7.93
CA LYS A 20 -11.10 -12.64 -6.75
C LYS A 20 -11.35 -11.87 -5.46
N PHE A 21 -10.87 -10.62 -5.37
CA PHE A 21 -11.07 -9.79 -4.19
C PHE A 21 -12.54 -9.36 -4.04
N VAL A 22 -13.15 -8.93 -5.15
CA VAL A 22 -14.56 -8.59 -5.22
C VAL A 22 -15.43 -9.81 -4.89
N GLU A 23 -15.08 -11.00 -5.38
CA GLU A 23 -15.82 -12.23 -5.10
C GLU A 23 -15.80 -12.63 -3.61
N LEU A 24 -14.68 -12.39 -2.91
CA LEU A 24 -14.53 -12.67 -1.47
C LEU A 24 -15.36 -11.72 -0.59
N GLU A 25 -15.43 -10.44 -0.94
CA GLU A 25 -16.22 -9.47 -0.18
C GLU A 25 -17.72 -9.65 -0.43
N VAL A 26 -18.11 -9.92 -1.68
CA VAL A 26 -19.49 -10.27 -2.04
C VAL A 26 -19.95 -11.52 -1.30
N LYS A 27 -19.11 -12.57 -1.20
CA LYS A 27 -19.45 -13.76 -0.39
C LYS A 27 -19.63 -13.43 1.10
N ASN A 28 -18.83 -12.53 1.66
CA ASN A 28 -18.99 -12.10 3.07
C ASN A 28 -20.23 -11.21 3.28
N ALA A 29 -20.57 -10.34 2.32
CA ALA A 29 -21.74 -9.47 2.40
C ALA A 29 -23.06 -10.26 2.24
N VAL A 30 -23.09 -11.24 1.34
CA VAL A 30 -24.22 -12.17 1.15
C VAL A 30 -24.44 -13.04 2.39
N LEU A 31 -23.39 -13.43 3.10
CA LEU A 31 -23.51 -14.16 4.36
C LEU A 31 -24.08 -13.32 5.52
N LEU A 32 -24.05 -11.99 5.42
CA LEU A 32 -24.52 -11.06 6.45
C LEU A 32 -25.93 -10.50 6.17
N HIS A 33 -26.38 -10.50 4.91
CA HIS A 33 -27.72 -10.09 4.52
C HIS A 33 -28.50 -11.30 3.98
N THR A 34 -29.12 -12.05 4.89
CA THR A 34 -30.19 -12.96 4.51
C THR A 34 -31.42 -12.12 4.20
N GLU A 35 -31.95 -12.32 3.00
CA GLU A 35 -33.21 -11.77 2.46
C GLU A 35 -33.16 -10.36 1.84
N ILE A 36 -33.82 -10.28 0.68
CA ILE A 36 -34.18 -9.11 -0.12
C ILE A 36 -33.24 -8.78 -1.30
N GLY A 37 -33.65 -9.22 -2.49
CA GLY A 37 -33.25 -8.63 -3.78
C GLY A 37 -31.75 -8.74 -4.12
N GLU A 38 -31.21 -9.95 -4.03
CA GLU A 38 -29.76 -10.22 -4.10
C GLU A 38 -29.05 -9.60 -5.31
N ASP A 39 -29.59 -9.69 -6.53
CA ASP A 39 -28.79 -9.36 -7.71
C ASP A 39 -28.58 -7.86 -7.94
N THR A 40 -29.57 -7.01 -7.63
CA THR A 40 -29.48 -5.56 -7.90
C THR A 40 -28.67 -4.82 -6.82
N ILE A 41 -28.75 -5.27 -5.56
CA ILE A 41 -27.96 -4.71 -4.45
C ILE A 41 -26.51 -5.21 -4.55
N ARG A 42 -26.30 -6.50 -4.86
CA ARG A 42 -24.98 -7.08 -5.11
C ARG A 42 -24.25 -6.36 -6.23
N ASN A 43 -24.91 -6.07 -7.36
CA ASN A 43 -24.26 -5.38 -8.48
C ASN A 43 -23.86 -3.94 -8.12
N ARG A 44 -24.69 -3.20 -7.38
CA ARG A 44 -24.33 -1.84 -6.92
C ARG A 44 -23.20 -1.83 -5.91
N HIS A 45 -23.20 -2.72 -4.92
CA HIS A 45 -22.09 -2.86 -3.97
C HIS A 45 -20.78 -3.28 -4.67
N THR A 46 -20.88 -4.21 -5.61
CA THR A 46 -19.74 -4.67 -6.41
C THR A 46 -19.15 -3.54 -7.26
N GLN A 47 -19.99 -2.71 -7.89
CA GLN A 47 -19.52 -1.56 -8.67
C GLN A 47 -18.86 -0.49 -7.81
N GLN A 48 -19.52 -0.07 -6.71
CA GLN A 48 -18.94 0.92 -5.78
C GLN A 48 -17.61 0.45 -5.20
N PHE A 49 -17.48 -0.85 -4.94
CA PHE A 49 -16.24 -1.43 -4.44
C PHE A 49 -15.12 -1.49 -5.49
N LYS A 50 -15.45 -1.88 -6.73
CA LYS A 50 -14.50 -1.84 -7.85
C LYS A 50 -13.99 -0.43 -8.09
N GLU A 51 -14.87 0.56 -8.06
CA GLU A 51 -14.48 1.98 -8.18
C GLU A 51 -13.56 2.39 -7.02
N GLY A 52 -13.89 2.04 -5.78
CA GLY A 52 -13.05 2.30 -4.61
C GLY A 52 -11.68 1.63 -4.67
N LEU A 53 -11.58 0.40 -5.17
CA LEU A 53 -10.31 -0.31 -5.39
C LEU A 53 -9.48 0.30 -6.50
N CYS A 54 -10.11 0.69 -7.60
CA CYS A 54 -9.43 1.35 -8.71
C CYS A 54 -8.82 2.68 -8.27
N ILE A 55 -9.58 3.47 -7.50
CA ILE A 55 -9.10 4.73 -6.90
C ILE A 55 -7.97 4.43 -5.91
N TYR A 56 -8.13 3.46 -5.00
CA TYR A 56 -7.09 3.06 -4.06
C TYR A 56 -5.77 2.68 -4.74
N ARG A 57 -5.85 1.84 -5.76
CA ARG A 57 -4.69 1.39 -6.52
C ARG A 57 -4.02 2.57 -7.20
N LYS A 58 -4.80 3.46 -7.84
CA LYS A 58 -4.28 4.68 -8.47
C LYS A 58 -3.56 5.57 -7.45
N ASP A 59 -4.10 5.74 -6.24
CA ASP A 59 -3.47 6.52 -5.18
C ASP A 59 -2.17 5.88 -4.67
N VAL A 60 -2.13 4.55 -4.52
CA VAL A 60 -0.92 3.81 -4.14
C VAL A 60 0.17 3.91 -5.22
N TYR A 61 -0.18 3.82 -6.50
CA TYR A 61 0.79 4.03 -7.59
C TYR A 61 1.25 5.49 -7.68
N THR A 62 0.33 6.43 -7.51
CA THR A 62 0.65 7.86 -7.59
C THR A 62 1.57 8.27 -6.43
N SER A 63 1.32 7.77 -5.22
CA SER A 63 2.22 7.96 -4.06
C SER A 63 3.59 7.35 -4.30
N PHE A 64 3.68 6.18 -4.94
CA PHE A 64 4.97 5.60 -5.33
C PHE A 64 5.74 6.51 -6.28
N ILE A 65 5.07 7.08 -7.28
CA ILE A 65 5.67 8.03 -8.23
C ILE A 65 6.18 9.28 -7.50
N TYR A 66 5.41 9.85 -6.56
CA TYR A 66 5.85 11.02 -5.80
C TYR A 66 7.13 10.75 -4.99
N VAL A 67 7.20 9.61 -4.30
CA VAL A 67 8.41 9.25 -3.54
C VAL A 67 9.58 8.96 -4.50
N GLY A 68 9.33 8.29 -5.62
CA GLY A 68 10.34 8.05 -6.66
C GLY A 68 10.90 9.34 -7.28
N LEU A 69 10.05 10.34 -7.51
CA LEU A 69 10.48 11.67 -7.98
C LEU A 69 11.36 12.38 -6.94
N MET A 70 11.02 12.30 -5.66
CA MET A 70 11.84 12.88 -4.59
C MET A 70 13.21 12.20 -4.51
N VAL A 71 13.26 10.87 -4.65
CA VAL A 71 14.52 10.12 -4.75
C VAL A 71 15.37 10.61 -5.92
N LEU A 72 14.77 10.75 -7.11
CA LEU A 72 15.46 11.24 -8.30
C LEU A 72 16.04 12.65 -8.10
N LEU A 73 15.28 13.54 -7.45
CA LEU A 73 15.75 14.89 -7.12
C LEU A 73 16.95 14.85 -6.17
N VAL A 74 16.89 14.04 -5.12
CA VAL A 74 18.00 13.89 -4.16
C VAL A 74 19.26 13.35 -4.84
N ILE A 75 19.13 12.32 -5.68
CA ILE A 75 20.26 11.77 -6.46
C ILE A 75 20.83 12.83 -7.41
N SER A 76 19.96 13.55 -8.13
CA SER A 76 20.38 14.61 -9.07
C SER A 76 21.14 15.72 -8.35
N LEU A 77 20.67 16.14 -7.17
CA LEU A 77 21.37 17.13 -6.34
C LEU A 77 22.72 16.62 -5.82
N GLY A 78 22.79 15.35 -5.41
CA GLY A 78 24.03 14.73 -4.96
C GLY A 78 25.08 14.62 -6.06
N LEU A 79 24.67 14.30 -7.29
CA LEU A 79 25.53 14.29 -8.47
C LEU A 79 25.98 15.71 -8.85
N PHE A 80 25.06 16.68 -8.85
CA PHE A 80 25.37 18.08 -9.17
C PHE A 80 26.38 18.69 -8.20
N LYS A 81 26.29 18.35 -6.90
CA LYS A 81 27.25 18.79 -5.88
C LYS A 81 28.59 18.04 -5.92
N GLY A 82 28.74 17.02 -6.77
CA GLY A 82 29.94 16.17 -6.83
C GLY A 82 30.14 15.28 -5.60
N ASN A 83 29.14 15.18 -4.72
CA ASN A 83 29.18 14.34 -3.51
C ASN A 83 28.92 12.85 -3.83
N LEU A 84 28.35 12.56 -5.01
CA LEU A 84 28.16 11.21 -5.51
C LEU A 84 29.20 10.94 -6.60
N SER A 85 30.28 10.24 -6.26
CA SER A 85 31.20 9.67 -7.25
C SER A 85 30.57 8.43 -7.89
N LEU A 86 30.53 8.39 -9.23
CA LEU A 86 30.08 7.21 -10.00
C LEU A 86 31.00 5.99 -9.82
N GLU A 87 32.20 6.18 -9.25
CA GLU A 87 33.01 5.12 -8.64
C GLU A 87 32.36 4.66 -7.31
N TYR A 88 31.19 4.03 -7.42
CA TYR A 88 30.40 3.66 -6.24
C TYR A 88 30.78 2.25 -5.78
N ARG A 89 31.60 2.15 -4.73
CA ARG A 89 31.59 0.96 -3.87
C ARG A 89 30.21 0.93 -3.22
N PHE A 90 29.36 -0.01 -3.63
CA PHE A 90 28.05 -0.21 -3.01
C PHE A 90 28.24 -0.56 -1.53
N ASP A 91 28.16 0.47 -0.70
CA ASP A 91 28.09 0.31 0.73
C ASP A 91 26.70 -0.23 1.08
N ILE A 92 26.66 -1.50 1.44
CA ILE A 92 25.42 -2.22 1.76
C ILE A 92 24.69 -1.51 2.90
N ALA A 93 25.40 -0.87 3.83
CA ALA A 93 24.79 -0.10 4.91
C ALA A 93 24.02 1.10 4.34
N LYS A 94 24.65 1.92 3.50
CA LYS A 94 23.99 3.08 2.87
C LYS A 94 22.82 2.67 1.99
N LEU A 95 22.96 1.57 1.24
CA LEU A 95 21.87 1.04 0.42
C LEU A 95 20.70 0.56 1.29
N SER A 96 20.97 -0.16 2.38
CA SER A 96 19.92 -0.61 3.31
C SER A 96 19.21 0.56 3.99
N GLY A 97 19.96 1.58 4.43
CA GLY A 97 19.41 2.79 5.04
C GLY A 97 18.53 3.57 4.07
N PHE A 98 18.96 3.67 2.81
CA PHE A 98 18.21 4.30 1.74
C PHE A 98 16.91 3.56 1.43
N ILE A 99 16.98 2.23 1.25
CA ILE A 99 15.80 1.38 1.01
C ILE A 99 14.82 1.49 2.19
N GLY A 100 15.34 1.46 3.42
CA GLY A 100 14.52 1.60 4.62
C GLY A 100 13.78 2.93 4.69
N THR A 101 14.50 4.03 4.42
CA THR A 101 13.94 5.39 4.36
C THR A 101 12.87 5.49 3.28
N PHE A 102 13.12 4.90 2.11
CA PHE A 102 12.15 4.85 1.01
C PHE A 102 10.87 4.12 1.40
N LEU A 103 10.98 2.91 1.97
CA LEU A 103 9.83 2.11 2.41
C LEU A 103 9.01 2.84 3.49
N ALA A 104 9.67 3.41 4.50
CA ALA A 104 9.00 4.12 5.58
C ALA A 104 8.31 5.40 5.08
N SER A 105 8.98 6.15 4.20
CA SER A 105 8.42 7.36 3.58
C SER A 105 7.22 7.02 2.71
N TRP A 106 7.31 5.99 1.88
CA TRP A 106 6.21 5.55 1.02
C TRP A 106 5.01 5.06 1.83
N ALA A 107 5.23 4.26 2.87
CA ALA A 107 4.17 3.85 3.79
C ALA A 107 3.45 5.08 4.38
N THR A 108 4.21 6.08 4.83
CA THR A 108 3.67 7.30 5.42
C THR A 108 2.82 8.10 4.43
N VAL A 109 3.25 8.23 3.17
CA VAL A 109 2.46 8.91 2.13
C VAL A 109 1.15 8.18 1.83
N ILE A 110 1.18 6.84 1.81
CA ILE A 110 -0.05 6.04 1.64
C ILE A 110 -1.05 6.27 2.77
N GLU A 111 -0.56 6.37 4.01
CA GLU A 111 -1.41 6.66 5.16
C GLU A 111 -2.00 8.09 5.10
N LEU A 112 -1.18 9.07 4.70
CA LEU A 112 -1.55 10.48 4.60
C LEU A 112 -2.50 10.82 3.44
N GLY A 113 -2.59 9.99 2.39
CA GLY A 113 -3.50 10.12 1.24
C GLY A 113 -4.99 9.95 1.59
N SER A 114 -5.46 10.69 2.58
CA SER A 114 -6.77 10.59 3.24
C SER A 114 -7.93 11.11 2.38
N GLY A 115 -8.19 10.49 1.23
CA GLY A 115 -9.31 10.82 0.34
C GLY A 115 -10.53 9.90 0.41
N MET A 116 -10.42 8.71 1.01
CA MET A 116 -11.50 7.70 0.97
C MET A 116 -11.97 7.32 2.37
N LYS A 117 -12.65 8.25 3.05
CA LYS A 117 -13.53 7.88 4.17
C LYS A 117 -14.85 7.41 3.56
N THR A 118 -15.03 6.11 3.42
CA THR A 118 -16.37 5.59 3.17
C THR A 118 -17.17 5.75 4.46
N ARG A 119 -18.38 6.32 4.35
CA ARG A 119 -19.19 6.83 5.48
C ARG A 119 -19.69 5.75 6.46
N GLY A 120 -19.12 4.54 6.43
CA GLY A 120 -19.56 3.37 7.19
C GLY A 120 -18.47 2.54 7.88
N GLY A 121 -17.17 2.83 7.70
CA GLY A 121 -16.12 2.11 8.45
C GLY A 121 -15.90 0.64 8.05
N THR A 122 -16.62 0.14 7.04
CA THR A 122 -16.76 -1.29 6.70
C THR A 122 -16.12 -1.69 5.37
N SER A 123 -15.52 -0.74 4.65
CA SER A 123 -14.85 -1.06 3.38
C SER A 123 -13.54 -1.80 3.64
N LEU A 124 -13.31 -2.94 2.97
CA LEU A 124 -12.02 -3.66 3.02
C LEU A 124 -10.82 -2.76 2.72
N VAL A 125 -11.01 -1.67 1.96
CA VAL A 125 -9.96 -0.67 1.67
C VAL A 125 -9.49 0.06 2.93
N GLU A 126 -10.38 0.32 3.89
CA GLU A 126 -10.05 0.91 5.19
C GLU A 126 -9.28 -0.07 6.10
N VAL A 127 -9.45 -1.37 5.91
CA VAL A 127 -8.69 -2.41 6.64
C VAL A 127 -7.32 -2.68 5.99
N ILE A 128 -7.23 -2.63 4.66
CA ILE A 128 -5.98 -2.89 3.93
C ILE A 128 -4.96 -1.78 4.17
N ARG A 129 -5.39 -0.51 4.18
CA ARG A 129 -4.49 0.64 4.35
C ARG A 129 -3.58 0.55 5.60
N PRO A 130 -4.10 0.44 6.83
CA PRO A 130 -3.26 0.35 8.03
C PRO A 130 -2.43 -0.93 8.07
N MET A 131 -2.87 -1.99 7.40
CA MET A 131 -2.09 -3.22 7.27
C MET A 131 -0.91 -3.02 6.31
N LEU A 132 -1.12 -2.39 5.17
CA LEU A 132 -0.09 -2.06 4.19
C LEU A 132 0.91 -1.05 4.76
N PHE A 133 0.44 -0.06 5.52
CA PHE A 133 1.31 0.83 6.30
C PHE A 133 2.23 0.02 7.22
N LYS A 134 1.69 -0.85 8.08
CA LYS A 134 2.51 -1.66 9.00
C LYS A 134 3.49 -2.57 8.25
N CYS A 135 3.05 -3.20 7.16
CA CYS A 135 3.86 -4.11 6.35
C CYS A 135 5.01 -3.43 5.62
N LEU A 136 4.91 -2.14 5.29
CA LEU A 136 6.00 -1.38 4.64
C LEU A 136 6.81 -0.58 5.65
N PHE A 137 6.15 0.03 6.64
CA PHE A 137 6.77 0.92 7.61
C PHE A 137 7.71 0.19 8.56
N LEU A 138 7.28 -0.94 9.15
CA LEU A 138 8.11 -1.70 10.11
C LEU A 138 9.43 -2.20 9.48
N PRO A 139 9.41 -2.92 8.34
CA PRO A 139 10.67 -3.32 7.69
C PRO A 139 11.44 -2.11 7.14
N GLY A 140 10.74 -1.04 6.73
CA GLY A 140 11.37 0.22 6.34
C GLY A 140 12.20 0.83 7.47
N VAL A 141 11.61 1.01 8.66
CA VAL A 141 12.30 1.52 9.85
C VAL A 141 13.43 0.57 10.27
N PHE A 142 13.21 -0.74 10.21
CA PHE A 142 14.25 -1.72 10.53
C PHE A 142 15.47 -1.59 9.60
N LEU A 143 15.27 -1.52 8.29
CA LEU A 143 16.34 -1.32 7.31
C LEU A 143 17.01 0.06 7.47
N MET A 144 16.22 1.09 7.77
CA MET A 144 16.72 2.44 8.01
C MET A 144 17.68 2.47 9.21
N LEU A 145 17.29 1.83 10.32
CA LEU A 145 18.12 1.72 11.52
C LEU A 145 19.34 0.83 11.27
N THR A 146 19.17 -0.27 10.53
CA THR A 146 20.29 -1.17 10.19
C THR A 146 21.36 -0.43 9.40
N GLY A 147 20.98 0.35 8.38
CA GLY A 147 21.91 1.14 7.60
C GLY A 147 22.50 2.35 8.32
N ALA A 148 21.98 2.72 9.50
CA ALA A 148 22.52 3.79 10.34
C ALA A 148 23.51 3.27 11.40
N VAL A 149 23.41 1.98 11.76
CA VAL A 149 24.23 1.35 12.81
C VAL A 149 25.39 0.53 12.23
N VAL A 150 25.21 -0.04 11.04
CA VAL A 150 26.25 -0.76 10.28
C VAL A 150 27.07 0.23 9.47
#